data_AF-A0A7J9GFI4-F1
#
_entry.id   AF-A0A7J9GFI4-F1
#
_cell.length_a   1.000
_cell.length_b   1.000
_cell.length_c   1.000
_cell.angle_alpha   90.00
_cell.angle_beta   90.00
_cell.angle_gamma   90.00
#
_symmetry.space_group_name_H-M   'P 1'
#
loop_
_entity.id
_entity.type
_entity.pdbx_description
1 polymer ?
#
loop_
_entity_poly.entity_id
_entity_poly.type
_entity_poly.pdbx_seq_one_letter_code
_entity_poly.pdbx_strand_id
1 'polypeptide(L)'
;SLQRALDRRLYLLLYGDSNAAPSGKPLWHFPEKVYDSEETLLKCAESALASVLGDLSHTYFVGNAPMGHMVIQQMENVPEPFKRFFFKSQVIDTNKFNIRKCKDFVWVTKDELLEYFPEQAEFFKKMIIS
;
A
#
# COMPACT_ATOMS: atom_id res chain seq x y z
N SER A 1 -13.21 -3.65 -9.19
CA SER A 1 -13.66 -2.46 -9.95
C SER A 1 -13.74 -1.28 -9.00
N LEU A 2 -13.42 -0.06 -9.46
CA LEU A 2 -13.65 1.20 -8.73
C LEU A 2 -15.14 1.60 -8.72
N GLN A 3 -15.95 1.05 -9.63
CA GLN A 3 -17.39 1.29 -9.70
C GLN A 3 -18.17 0.39 -8.74
N ARG A 4 -17.77 0.36 -7.47
CA ARG A 4 -18.47 -0.37 -6.39
C ARG A 4 -18.39 0.42 -5.10
N ALA A 5 -19.37 0.26 -4.20
CA ALA A 5 -19.40 0.97 -2.92
C ALA A 5 -19.11 2.49 -3.09
N LEU A 6 -19.83 3.14 -4.01
CA LEU A 6 -19.60 4.53 -4.42
C LEU A 6 -19.80 5.55 -3.28
N ASP A 7 -20.49 5.12 -2.23
CA ASP A 7 -20.71 5.82 -0.96
C ASP A 7 -19.53 5.68 0.02
N ARG A 8 -18.53 4.86 -0.31
CA ARG A 8 -17.39 4.52 0.57
C ARG A 8 -16.05 4.80 -0.11
N ARG A 9 -15.03 4.99 0.73
CA ARG A 9 -13.64 5.03 0.27
C ARG A 9 -13.15 3.61 -0.05
N LEU A 10 -12.48 3.49 -1.19
CA LEU A 10 -11.81 2.27 -1.61
C LEU A 10 -10.29 2.42 -1.45
N TYR A 11 -9.63 1.30 -1.12
CA TYR A 11 -8.20 1.20 -0.91
C TYR A 11 -7.64 0.13 -1.86
N LEU A 12 -6.50 0.44 -2.48
CA LEU A 12 -5.81 -0.47 -3.39
C LEU A 12 -4.95 -1.46 -2.61
N LEU A 13 -5.18 -2.75 -2.84
CA LEU A 13 -4.30 -3.84 -2.40
C LEU A 13 -3.79 -4.61 -3.61
N LEU A 14 -2.55 -5.07 -3.52
CA LEU A 14 -1.86 -5.89 -4.50
C LEU A 14 -1.63 -7.28 -3.93
N TYR A 15 -1.78 -8.30 -4.75
CA TYR A 15 -1.35 -9.66 -4.45
C TYR A 15 -0.04 -9.94 -5.19
N GLY A 16 1.01 -10.22 -4.45
CA GLY A 16 2.33 -10.37 -5.05
C GLY A 16 3.43 -10.52 -4.03
N ASP A 17 4.65 -10.34 -4.53
CA ASP A 17 5.86 -10.46 -3.71
C ASP A 17 5.98 -9.19 -2.85
N SER A 18 5.85 -9.37 -1.53
CA SER A 18 6.00 -8.31 -0.54
C SER A 18 7.34 -8.43 0.16
N ASN A 19 7.92 -7.29 0.55
CA ASN A 19 9.15 -7.24 1.35
C ASN A 19 8.97 -7.89 2.73
N ALA A 20 7.72 -8.06 3.20
CA ALA A 20 7.40 -8.74 4.45
C ALA A 20 7.06 -10.23 4.28
N ALA A 21 7.15 -10.81 3.08
CA ALA A 21 6.72 -12.19 2.84
C ALA A 21 7.74 -13.22 3.37
N PRO A 22 7.41 -14.06 4.36
CA PRO A 22 8.37 -14.93 5.06
C PRO A 22 8.85 -16.15 4.25
N SER A 23 8.62 -16.22 2.93
CA SER A 23 9.07 -17.36 2.10
C SER A 23 8.90 -17.14 0.58
N GLY A 24 8.84 -15.87 0.12
CA GLY A 24 8.54 -15.58 -1.29
C GLY A 24 7.14 -16.03 -1.74
N LYS A 25 6.27 -16.38 -0.79
CA LYS A 25 4.86 -16.65 -1.06
C LYS A 25 4.15 -15.32 -1.31
N PRO A 26 3.35 -15.21 -2.38
CA PRO A 26 2.59 -14.00 -2.62
C PRO A 26 1.57 -13.78 -1.50
N LEU A 27 1.45 -12.54 -1.06
CA LEU A 27 0.49 -12.12 -0.05
C LEU A 27 -0.15 -10.80 -0.45
N TRP A 28 -1.23 -10.41 0.23
CA TRP A 28 -1.85 -9.12 0.01
C TRP A 28 -1.06 -8.02 0.71
N HIS A 29 -0.71 -6.95 -0.02
CA HIS A 29 0.05 -5.82 0.50
C HIS A 29 -0.31 -4.51 -0.19
N PHE A 30 0.13 -3.39 0.39
CA PHE A 30 0.07 -2.08 -0.27
C PHE A 30 1.23 -1.93 -1.28
N PRO A 31 1.11 -1.05 -2.28
CA PRO A 31 2.26 -0.62 -3.07
C PRO A 31 3.41 -0.20 -2.16
N GLU A 32 4.57 -0.86 -2.29
CA GLU A 32 5.70 -0.65 -1.41
C GLU A 32 7.03 -0.77 -2.15
N LYS A 33 8.07 -0.16 -1.56
CA LYS A 33 9.44 -0.18 -2.05
C LYS A 33 10.39 -0.07 -0.87
N VAL A 34 11.50 -0.79 -0.91
CA VAL A 34 12.60 -0.61 0.06
C VAL A 34 13.27 0.73 -0.26
N TYR A 35 13.40 1.58 0.76
CA TYR A 35 14.10 2.85 0.62
C TYR A 35 15.59 2.59 0.35
N ASP A 36 16.12 3.23 -0.69
CA ASP A 36 17.50 3.03 -1.13
C ASP A 36 18.17 4.36 -1.43
N SER A 37 17.81 4.99 -2.55
CA SER A 37 18.55 6.13 -3.12
C SER A 37 17.68 7.36 -3.39
N GLU A 38 16.39 7.34 -3.04
CA GLU A 38 15.52 8.51 -3.19
C GLU A 38 15.86 9.62 -2.21
N GLU A 39 15.67 10.88 -2.63
CA GLU A 39 15.96 12.05 -1.79
C GLU A 39 15.10 12.11 -0.52
N THR A 40 13.85 11.63 -0.57
CA THR A 40 12.93 11.64 0.56
C THR A 40 12.10 10.36 0.62
N LEU A 41 11.59 10.04 1.81
CA LEU A 41 10.64 8.92 1.99
C LEU A 41 9.37 9.09 1.15
N LEU A 42 8.92 10.34 0.93
CA LEU A 42 7.80 10.61 0.05
C LEU A 42 8.14 10.23 -1.39
N LYS A 43 9.30 10.65 -1.91
CA LYS A 43 9.72 10.28 -3.28
C LYS A 43 9.86 8.77 -3.46
N CYS A 44 10.29 8.06 -2.42
CA CYS A 44 10.28 6.60 -2.42
C CYS A 44 8.85 6.04 -2.54
N ALA A 45 7.90 6.54 -1.75
CA ALA A 45 6.49 6.14 -1.82
C ALA A 45 5.83 6.51 -3.17
N GLU A 46 6.13 7.68 -3.73
CA GLU A 46 5.73 8.09 -5.07
C GLU A 46 6.26 7.11 -6.12
N SER A 47 7.55 6.77 -6.07
CA SER A 47 8.14 5.81 -7.00
C SER A 47 7.54 4.41 -6.88
N ALA A 48 7.19 3.98 -5.66
CA ALA A 48 6.51 2.71 -5.41
C ALA A 48 5.15 2.69 -6.10
N LEU A 49 4.33 3.73 -5.89
CA LEU A 49 3.01 3.84 -6.50
C LEU A 49 3.09 4.00 -8.02
N ALA A 50 4.01 4.82 -8.53
CA ALA A 50 4.24 5.02 -9.96
C ALA A 50 4.61 3.70 -10.65
N SER A 51 5.39 2.84 -9.98
CA SER A 51 5.76 1.54 -10.54
C SER A 51 4.59 0.57 -10.74
N VAL A 52 3.50 0.79 -9.99
CA VAL A 52 2.26 0.00 -10.01
C VAL A 52 1.25 0.61 -10.96
N LEU A 53 1.06 1.94 -10.92
CA LEU A 53 0.06 2.63 -11.74
C LEU A 53 0.57 3.01 -13.15
N GLY A 54 1.88 3.03 -13.36
CA GLY A 54 2.54 3.49 -14.59
C GLY A 54 2.93 4.97 -14.54
N ASP A 55 2.04 5.82 -14.06
CA ASP A 55 2.31 7.23 -13.75
C ASP A 55 1.47 7.71 -12.55
N LEU A 56 1.71 8.95 -12.13
CA LEU A 56 1.05 9.59 -10.99
C LEU A 56 0.15 10.76 -11.40
N SER A 57 -0.14 10.93 -12.69
CA SER A 57 -0.87 12.08 -13.24
C SER A 57 -2.26 12.28 -12.64
N HIS A 58 -2.88 11.18 -12.21
CA HIS A 58 -4.21 11.15 -11.59
C HIS A 58 -4.16 10.80 -10.11
N THR A 59 -3.03 11.08 -9.45
CA THR A 59 -2.85 10.81 -8.02
C THR A 59 -2.39 12.05 -7.27
N TYR A 60 -2.73 12.11 -5.99
CA TYR A 60 -2.33 13.21 -5.12
C TYR A 60 -1.88 12.68 -3.75
N PHE A 61 -0.62 12.94 -3.39
CA PHE A 61 -0.08 12.61 -2.07
C PHE A 61 -0.42 13.69 -1.04
N VAL A 62 -0.92 13.26 0.11
CA VAL A 62 -1.37 14.16 1.18
C VAL A 62 -0.21 14.46 2.13
N GLY A 63 0.50 15.55 1.84
CA GLY A 63 1.60 16.05 2.65
C GLY A 63 2.92 15.27 2.52
N ASN A 64 4.00 15.83 3.06
CA ASN A 64 5.34 15.23 3.03
C ASN A 64 5.63 14.27 4.19
N ALA A 65 4.78 14.25 5.22
CA ALA A 65 4.98 13.43 6.40
C ALA A 65 4.24 12.08 6.26
N PRO A 66 4.82 10.96 6.74
CA PRO A 66 4.12 9.69 6.81
C PRO A 66 2.93 9.79 7.77
N MET A 67 1.83 9.12 7.43
CA MET A 67 0.63 9.04 8.27
C MET A 67 0.77 8.06 9.44
N GLY A 68 1.72 7.14 9.33
CA GLY A 68 2.01 6.19 10.38
C GLY A 68 3.21 5.33 10.01
N HIS A 69 3.70 4.58 10.99
CA HIS A 69 4.76 3.61 10.76
C HIS A 69 4.50 2.34 11.57
N MET A 70 5.05 1.23 11.09
CA MET A 70 5.10 -0.04 11.82
C MET A 70 6.52 -0.57 11.83
N VAL A 71 6.90 -1.20 12.94
CA VAL A 71 8.13 -1.99 13.03
C VAL A 71 7.77 -3.42 12.67
N ILE A 72 8.35 -3.94 11.58
CA ILE A 72 8.23 -5.34 11.22
C ILE A 72 9.41 -6.06 11.87
N GLN A 73 9.09 -6.91 12.84
CA GLN A 73 10.09 -7.72 13.54
C GLN A 73 10.53 -8.87 12.65
N GLN A 74 11.75 -9.34 12.90
CA GLN A 74 12.36 -10.45 12.20
C GLN A 74 11.54 -11.72 12.45
N MET A 75 10.83 -12.21 11.43
CA MET A 75 10.33 -13.59 11.41
C MET A 75 11.41 -14.48 10.82
N GLU A 76 11.41 -15.78 11.16
CA GLU A 76 12.29 -16.76 10.51
C GLU A 76 12.14 -16.63 8.98
N ASN A 77 13.24 -16.30 8.30
CA ASN A 77 13.39 -15.96 6.86
C ASN A 77 13.24 -14.48 6.43
N VAL A 78 13.13 -13.51 7.34
CA VAL A 78 13.26 -12.08 7.00
C VAL A 78 14.66 -11.59 7.43
N PRO A 79 15.46 -10.95 6.54
CA PRO A 79 16.89 -10.77 6.80
C PRO A 79 17.18 -9.84 7.98
N GLU A 80 16.41 -8.76 8.17
CA GLU A 80 16.62 -7.76 9.21
C GLU A 80 15.30 -7.07 9.62
N PRO A 81 15.15 -6.61 10.89
CA PRO A 81 13.99 -5.82 11.29
C PRO A 81 13.96 -4.49 10.54
N PHE A 82 12.81 -4.14 9.97
CA PHE A 82 12.66 -2.91 9.20
C PHE A 82 11.44 -2.10 9.63
N LYS A 83 11.45 -0.81 9.29
CA LYS A 83 10.34 0.11 9.53
C LYS A 83 9.59 0.37 8.23
N ARG A 84 8.28 0.15 8.25
CA ARG A 84 7.39 0.51 7.14
C ARG A 84 6.73 1.86 7.45
N PHE A 85 6.88 2.82 6.55
CA PHE A 85 6.25 4.13 6.63
C PHE A 85 5.09 4.21 5.63
N PHE A 86 3.93 4.67 6.09
CA PHE A 86 2.72 4.75 5.28
C PHE A 86 2.47 6.18 4.83
N PHE A 87 2.29 6.37 3.53
CA PHE A 87 1.91 7.64 2.92
C PHE A 87 0.53 7.51 2.30
N LYS A 88 -0.30 8.54 2.45
CA LYS A 88 -1.62 8.58 1.84
C LYS A 88 -1.55 9.25 0.49
N SER A 89 -2.09 8.55 -0.50
CA SER A 89 -2.35 9.07 -1.83
C SER A 89 -3.83 8.89 -2.16
N GLN A 90 -4.39 9.86 -2.88
CA GLN A 90 -5.75 9.85 -3.39
C GLN A 90 -5.72 9.68 -4.90
N VAL A 91 -6.59 8.84 -5.41
CA VAL A 91 -6.82 8.67 -6.85
C VAL A 91 -7.96 9.59 -7.26
N ILE A 92 -7.71 10.42 -8.28
CA ILE A 92 -8.63 11.48 -8.72
C ILE A 92 -9.37 11.09 -10.02
N ASP A 93 -8.99 9.99 -10.67
CA ASP A 93 -9.62 9.52 -11.90
C ASP A 93 -10.37 8.18 -11.72
N THR A 94 -11.44 8.03 -12.50
CA THR A 94 -12.26 6.82 -12.63
C THR A 94 -11.79 5.90 -13.77
N ASN A 95 -10.83 6.37 -14.59
CA ASN A 95 -10.29 5.60 -15.70
C ASN A 95 -9.47 4.38 -15.27
N LYS A 96 -9.45 3.40 -16.17
CA LYS A 96 -8.85 2.07 -15.97
C LYS A 96 -7.35 2.18 -15.68
N PHE A 97 -6.98 2.19 -14.41
CA PHE A 97 -5.58 1.98 -14.03
C PHE A 97 -5.13 0.63 -14.56
N ASN A 98 -4.08 0.65 -15.38
CA ASN A 98 -3.41 -0.57 -15.78
C ASN A 98 -2.44 -0.94 -14.66
N ILE A 99 -2.95 -1.62 -13.64
CA ILE A 99 -2.16 -2.04 -12.48
C ILE A 99 -1.11 -3.05 -12.95
N ARG A 100 0.16 -2.72 -12.76
CA ARG A 100 1.32 -3.54 -13.12
C ARG A 100 1.99 -4.09 -11.87
N LYS A 101 2.96 -5.00 -12.08
CA LYS A 101 3.83 -5.57 -11.04
C LYS A 101 3.10 -6.26 -9.89
N CYS A 102 1.95 -6.87 -10.19
CA CYS A 102 1.23 -7.73 -9.24
C CYS A 102 0.69 -8.96 -9.96
N LYS A 103 0.41 -10.03 -9.20
CA LYS A 103 -0.30 -11.21 -9.71
C LYS A 103 -1.81 -10.95 -9.77
N ASP A 104 -2.32 -10.17 -8.82
CA ASP A 104 -3.71 -9.72 -8.76
C ASP A 104 -3.81 -8.38 -8.01
N PHE A 105 -4.94 -7.68 -8.11
CA PHE A 105 -5.21 -6.47 -7.35
C PHE A 105 -6.70 -6.33 -7.01
N VAL A 106 -6.99 -5.68 -5.89
CA VAL A 106 -8.36 -5.41 -5.45
C VAL A 106 -8.52 -3.99 -4.92
N TRP A 107 -9.75 -3.48 -5.07
CA TRP A 107 -10.20 -2.24 -4.45
C TRP A 107 -11.18 -2.58 -3.33
N VAL A 108 -10.75 -2.39 -2.10
CA VAL A 108 -11.46 -2.84 -0.89
C VAL A 108 -11.96 -1.66 -0.09
N THR A 109 -13.11 -1.83 0.55
CA THR A 109 -13.60 -0.90 1.56
C THR A 109 -12.73 -0.99 2.82
N LYS A 110 -12.91 -0.04 3.75
CA LYS A 110 -12.20 -0.08 5.03
C LYS A 110 -12.46 -1.39 5.79
N ASP A 111 -13.70 -1.88 5.81
CA ASP A 111 -14.08 -3.08 6.56
C ASP A 111 -13.37 -4.31 6.00
N GLU A 112 -13.43 -4.52 4.68
CA GLU A 112 -12.74 -5.63 4.00
C GLU A 112 -11.22 -5.53 4.16
N LEU A 113 -10.64 -4.31 4.14
CA LEU A 113 -9.21 -4.12 4.37
C LEU A 113 -8.77 -4.68 5.72
N LEU A 114 -9.58 -4.53 6.77
CA LEU A 114 -9.25 -5.09 8.08
C LEU A 114 -9.30 -6.63 8.09
N GLU A 115 -10.13 -7.24 7.24
CA GLU A 115 -10.17 -8.70 7.06
C GLU A 115 -8.92 -9.24 6.36
N TYR A 116 -8.31 -8.47 5.45
CA TYR A 116 -7.03 -8.83 4.81
C TYR A 116 -5.84 -8.76 5.76
N PHE A 117 -5.90 -7.91 6.78
CA PHE A 117 -4.79 -7.66 7.72
C PHE A 117 -5.24 -7.82 9.18
N PRO A 118 -5.65 -9.02 9.62
CA PRO A 118 -6.24 -9.21 10.95
C PRO A 118 -5.26 -8.86 12.07
N GLU A 119 -3.98 -9.19 11.92
CA GLU A 119 -2.94 -8.89 12.92
C GLU A 119 -2.65 -7.39 13.06
N GLN A 120 -2.85 -6.61 11.99
CA GLN A 120 -2.60 -5.16 11.95
C GLN A 120 -3.91 -4.35 11.95
N ALA A 121 -5.07 -4.99 12.16
CA ALA A 121 -6.38 -4.37 12.01
C ALA A 121 -6.56 -3.15 12.93
N GLU A 122 -6.16 -3.27 14.20
CA GLU A 122 -6.26 -2.15 15.16
C GLU A 122 -5.39 -0.95 14.77
N PHE A 123 -4.25 -1.20 14.13
CA PHE A 123 -3.39 -0.14 13.61
C PHE A 123 -4.02 0.56 12.40
N PHE A 124 -4.47 -0.22 11.41
CA PHE A 124 -5.11 0.35 10.22
C PHE A 124 -6.43 1.06 10.53
N LYS A 125 -7.18 0.57 11.52
CA LYS A 125 -8.42 1.22 11.99
C LYS A 125 -8.18 2.65 12.49
N LYS A 126 -7.03 2.89 13.14
CA LYS A 126 -6.60 4.22 13.64
C LYS A 126 -6.03 5.11 12.54
N MET A 127 -5.26 4.55 11.62
CA MET A 127 -4.62 5.31 10.53
C MET A 127 -5.62 5.75 9.46
N ILE A 128 -6.56 4.88 9.11
CA ILE A 128 -7.45 5.07 7.97
C ILE A 128 -8.75 5.71 8.45
N ILE A 129 -8.96 6.98 8.08
CA ILE A 129 -10.19 7.72 8.40
C ILE A 129 -11.31 7.27 7.45
N SER A 130 -12.50 7.05 8.01
CA SER A 130 -13.73 6.73 7.25
C SER A 130 -14.11 7.85 6.28
#